data_AF-A0A3S1T4V3-F1
#
_entry.id   AF-A0A3S1T4V3-F1
#
_cell.length_a   1.000
_cell.length_b   1.000
_cell.length_c   1.000
_cell.angle_alpha   90.00
_cell.angle_beta   90.00
_cell.angle_gamma   90.00
#
_symmetry.space_group_name_H-M   'P 1'
#
loop_
_entity.id
_entity.type
_entity.pdbx_description
1 polymer ?
#
loop_
_entity_poly.entity_id
_entity_poly.type
_entity_poly.pdbx_seq_one_letter_code
_entity_poly.pdbx_strand_id
1 'polypeptide(L)'
;SGTMAMAVNFGYRHDRRKTAILMLLTAALGATFVGMQAFEWTKLITEGVRPWGNPWGAAQFGSCFFMITGFHGTHVTIGVIFLIIVARKVWRGDFDIGRPGFFTSRRGRYENVEIMGLYWHFVDLVWVFIFAFFYLW
;
A
#
# COMPACT_ATOMS: atom_id res chain seq x y z
N SER A 1 -2.15 -0.59 8.64
CA SER A 1 -2.27 -2.02 8.98
C SER A 1 -3.54 -2.45 9.74
N GLY A 2 -3.93 -1.84 10.86
CA GLY A 2 -5.04 -2.36 11.69
C GLY A 2 -6.41 -2.45 11.00
N THR A 3 -6.74 -1.49 10.12
CA THR A 3 -7.98 -1.51 9.32
C THR A 3 -8.07 -2.71 8.38
N MET A 4 -6.92 -3.15 7.83
CA MET A 4 -6.86 -4.32 6.94
C MET A 4 -7.06 -5.62 7.72
N ALA A 5 -6.43 -5.75 8.90
CA ALA A 5 -6.64 -6.91 9.77
C ALA A 5 -8.12 -7.06 10.18
N MET A 6 -8.80 -5.95 10.49
CA MET A 6 -10.24 -5.96 10.73
C MET A 6 -11.03 -6.35 9.47
N ALA A 7 -10.63 -5.87 8.29
CA ALA A 7 -11.28 -6.24 7.03
C ALA A 7 -11.23 -7.76 6.80
N VAL A 8 -10.08 -8.39 7.04
CA VAL A 8 -9.92 -9.85 6.94
C VAL A 8 -10.86 -10.58 7.90
N ASN A 9 -10.93 -10.14 9.16
CA ASN A 9 -11.82 -10.73 10.17
C ASN A 9 -13.31 -10.63 9.76
N PHE A 10 -13.76 -9.48 9.26
CA PHE A 10 -15.13 -9.33 8.74
C PHE A 10 -15.37 -10.14 7.46
N GLY A 11 -14.33 -10.37 6.66
CA GLY A 11 -14.35 -11.25 5.50
C GLY A 11 -14.66 -12.69 5.88
N TYR A 12 -14.03 -13.22 6.93
CA TYR A 12 -14.36 -14.54 7.47
C TYR A 12 -15.79 -14.64 8.02
N ARG A 13 -16.34 -13.53 8.52
CA ARG A 13 -17.74 -13.46 8.99
C ARG A 13 -18.75 -13.26 7.87
N HIS A 14 -18.32 -13.28 6.61
CA HIS A 14 -19.14 -13.01 5.42
C HIS A 14 -19.86 -11.64 5.45
N ASP A 15 -19.38 -10.69 6.25
CA ASP A 15 -19.92 -9.32 6.28
C ASP A 15 -19.25 -8.48 5.18
N ARG A 16 -19.74 -8.68 3.95
CA ARG A 16 -19.17 -8.06 2.75
C ARG A 16 -19.14 -6.53 2.79
N ARG A 17 -20.14 -5.90 3.41
CA ARG A 17 -20.26 -4.43 3.42
C ARG A 17 -19.18 -3.82 4.32
N LYS A 18 -19.00 -4.35 5.53
CA LYS A 18 -17.94 -3.88 6.44
C LYS A 18 -16.56 -4.20 5.89
N THR A 19 -16.38 -5.39 5.33
CA THR A 19 -15.11 -5.79 4.68
C THR A 19 -14.73 -4.79 3.59
N ALA A 20 -15.63 -4.50 2.65
CA ALA A 20 -15.35 -3.57 1.56
C ALA A 20 -15.06 -2.14 2.05
N ILE A 21 -15.82 -1.64 3.03
CA ILE A 21 -15.57 -0.30 3.62
C ILE A 21 -14.19 -0.24 4.27
N LEU A 22 -13.81 -1.24 5.07
CA LEU A 22 -12.50 -1.28 5.73
C LEU A 22 -11.35 -1.40 4.74
N MET A 23 -11.53 -2.14 3.65
CA MET A 23 -10.54 -2.20 2.57
C MET A 23 -10.40 -0.85 1.85
N LEU A 24 -11.50 -0.15 1.58
CA LEU A 24 -11.46 1.19 1.00
C LEU A 24 -10.82 2.22 1.94
N LEU A 25 -11.10 2.14 3.24
CA LEU A 25 -10.42 2.97 4.23
C LEU A 25 -8.90 2.70 4.24
N THR A 26 -8.50 1.44 4.17
CA THR A 26 -7.08 1.06 4.07
C THR A 26 -6.44 1.64 2.80
N ALA A 27 -7.13 1.54 1.66
CA ALA A 27 -6.67 2.11 0.40
C ALA A 27 -6.54 3.65 0.47
N ALA A 28 -7.50 4.33 1.11
CA ALA A 28 -7.46 5.79 1.27
C ALA A 28 -6.29 6.24 2.16
N LEU A 29 -6.02 5.53 3.25
CA LEU A 29 -4.85 5.78 4.10
C LEU A 29 -3.55 5.56 3.32
N GLY A 30 -3.46 4.48 2.53
CA GLY A 30 -2.33 4.22 1.65
C GLY A 30 -2.12 5.29 0.56
N ALA A 31 -3.20 5.78 -0.05
CA ALA A 31 -3.14 6.86 -1.03
C ALA A 31 -2.65 8.17 -0.40
N THR A 32 -3.12 8.47 0.82
CA THR A 32 -2.67 9.64 1.59
C THR A 32 -1.18 9.54 1.89
N PHE A 33 -0.71 8.35 2.27
CA PHE A 33 0.70 8.07 2.50
C PHE A 33 1.57 8.33 1.25
N VAL A 34 1.19 7.79 0.10
CA VAL A 34 1.91 8.05 -1.18
C VAL A 34 1.89 9.54 -1.54
N GLY A 35 0.77 10.22 -1.29
CA GLY A 35 0.65 11.67 -1.51
C GLY A 35 1.60 12.49 -0.63
N MET A 36 1.71 12.15 0.65
CA MET A 36 2.67 12.79 1.56
C MET A 36 4.12 12.54 1.12
N GLN A 37 4.44 11.32 0.70
CA GLN A 37 5.77 10.99 0.18
C GLN A 37 6.12 11.79 -1.08
N ALA A 38 5.16 11.97 -2.00
CA ALA A 38 5.36 12.79 -3.20
C ALA A 38 5.56 14.28 -2.86
N PHE A 39 4.85 14.79 -1.85
CA PHE A 39 5.04 16.15 -1.36
C PHE A 39 6.44 16.36 -0.76
N GLU A 40 6.89 15.43 0.06
CA GLU A 40 8.24 15.44 0.63
C GLU A 40 9.32 15.42 -0.46
N TRP A 41 9.19 14.53 -1.44
CA TRP A 41 10.09 14.49 -2.59
C TRP A 41 10.14 15.82 -3.33
N THR A 42 8.99 16.45 -3.54
CA THR A 42 8.91 17.75 -4.22
C THR A 42 9.69 18.80 -3.44
N LYS A 43 9.51 18.87 -2.11
CA LYS A 43 10.28 19.78 -1.26
C LYS A 43 11.79 19.53 -1.32
N LEU A 44 12.22 18.28 -1.13
CA LEU A 44 13.64 17.90 -1.15
C LEU A 44 14.30 18.26 -2.50
N ILE A 45 13.60 18.01 -3.60
CA ILE A 45 14.09 18.35 -4.95
C ILE A 45 14.16 19.87 -5.16
N THR A 46 13.18 20.63 -4.66
CA THR A 46 13.20 22.11 -4.74
C THR A 46 14.32 22.72 -3.90
N GLU A 47 14.64 22.10 -2.76
CA GLU A 47 15.72 22.55 -1.87
C GLU A 47 17.11 22.08 -2.35
N GLY A 48 17.16 21.28 -3.42
CA GLY A 48 18.37 20.96 -4.18
C GLY A 48 18.84 19.52 -4.09
N VAL A 49 18.22 18.69 -3.23
CA VAL A 49 18.55 17.26 -3.09
C VAL A 49 17.95 16.48 -4.25
N ARG A 50 18.81 15.89 -5.07
CA ARG A 50 18.44 15.11 -6.25
C ARG A 50 19.12 13.74 -6.23
N PRO A 51 18.59 12.74 -6.95
CA PRO A 51 19.24 11.43 -7.04
C PRO A 51 20.67 11.49 -7.58
N TRP A 52 21.04 12.53 -8.32
CA TRP A 52 22.36 12.72 -8.94
C TRP A 52 23.18 13.86 -8.29
N GLY A 53 22.71 14.45 -7.19
CA GLY A 53 23.43 15.53 -6.52
C GLY A 53 22.77 15.96 -5.23
N ASN A 54 23.54 16.07 -4.16
CA ASN A 54 23.07 16.50 -2.85
C ASN A 54 23.91 17.70 -2.36
N PRO A 55 23.33 18.90 -2.15
CA PRO A 55 24.04 20.07 -1.65
C PRO A 55 24.43 19.97 -0.16
N TRP A 56 23.82 19.06 0.59
CA TRP A 56 23.89 19.05 2.06
C TRP A 56 24.75 17.93 2.66
N GLY A 57 25.50 17.19 1.84
CA GLY A 57 26.36 16.12 2.33
C GLY A 57 26.80 15.14 1.25
N ALA A 58 26.86 13.85 1.60
CA ALA A 58 27.25 12.80 0.66
C ALA A 58 26.29 12.72 -0.54
N ALA A 59 26.84 12.75 -1.75
CA ALA A 59 26.08 12.63 -2.99
C ALA A 59 25.29 11.31 -3.05
N GLN A 60 25.82 10.23 -2.46
CA GLN A 60 25.18 8.92 -2.37
C GLN A 60 23.93 8.89 -1.48
N PHE A 61 23.76 9.84 -0.57
CA PHE A 61 22.56 9.89 0.28
C PHE A 61 21.31 10.10 -0.57
N GLY A 62 21.34 11.08 -1.49
CA GLY A 62 20.22 11.38 -2.38
C GLY A 62 19.85 10.17 -3.25
N SER A 63 20.84 9.54 -3.88
CA SER A 63 20.60 8.38 -4.75
C SER A 63 19.98 7.20 -3.99
N CYS A 64 20.53 6.83 -2.83
CA CYS A 64 20.01 5.75 -2.00
C CYS A 64 18.62 6.07 -1.44
N PHE A 65 18.40 7.28 -0.94
CA PHE A 65 17.11 7.72 -0.39
C PHE A 65 16.01 7.64 -1.43
N PHE A 66 16.18 8.28 -2.60
CA PHE A 66 15.17 8.28 -3.65
C PHE A 66 14.95 6.88 -4.25
N MET A 67 15.99 6.06 -4.37
CA MET A 67 15.84 4.69 -4.87
C MET A 67 15.05 3.81 -3.90
N ILE A 68 15.42 3.78 -2.62
CA ILE A 68 14.77 2.92 -1.62
C ILE A 68 13.34 3.38 -1.36
N THR A 69 13.14 4.67 -1.07
CA THR A 69 11.80 5.22 -0.83
C THR A 69 10.95 5.15 -2.08
N GLY A 70 11.53 5.35 -3.27
CA GLY A 70 10.82 5.27 -4.55
C GLY A 70 10.33 3.86 -4.85
N PHE A 71 11.21 2.86 -4.71
CA PHE A 71 10.83 1.46 -4.88
C PHE A 71 9.77 1.03 -3.86
N HIS A 72 9.86 1.51 -2.62
CA HIS A 72 8.82 1.29 -1.64
C HIS A 72 7.49 1.95 -2.04
N GLY A 73 7.51 3.22 -2.47
CA GLY A 73 6.34 3.97 -2.89
C GLY A 73 5.63 3.33 -4.10
N THR A 74 6.37 2.72 -5.03
CA THR A 74 5.75 1.95 -6.13
C THR A 74 5.02 0.71 -5.62
N HIS A 75 5.58 -0.02 -4.65
CA HIS A 75 4.91 -1.17 -4.02
C HIS A 75 3.61 -0.74 -3.31
N VAL A 76 3.66 0.36 -2.54
CA VAL A 76 2.45 0.89 -1.88
C VAL A 76 1.40 1.27 -2.92
N THR A 77 1.79 1.96 -3.99
CA THR A 77 0.86 2.39 -5.06
C THR A 77 0.17 1.21 -5.73
N ILE A 78 0.94 0.18 -6.09
CA ILE A 78 0.41 -1.08 -6.65
C ILE A 78 -0.53 -1.75 -5.65
N GLY A 79 -0.17 -1.79 -4.37
CA GLY A 79 -1.00 -2.29 -3.27
C GLY A 79 -2.33 -1.56 -3.16
N VAL A 80 -2.34 -0.22 -3.23
CA VAL A 80 -3.57 0.59 -3.18
C VAL A 80 -4.50 0.26 -4.34
N ILE A 81 -3.96 0.15 -5.55
CA ILE A 81 -4.74 -0.23 -6.74
C ILE A 81 -5.40 -1.60 -6.53
N PHE A 82 -4.62 -2.57 -6.06
CA PHE A 82 -5.11 -3.91 -5.80
C PHE A 82 -6.15 -3.96 -4.67
N LEU A 83 -5.97 -3.21 -3.59
CA LEU A 83 -6.97 -3.07 -2.53
C LEU A 83 -8.29 -2.51 -3.07
N ILE A 84 -8.26 -1.50 -3.93
CA ILE A 84 -9.46 -0.92 -4.54
C ILE A 84 -10.17 -1.96 -5.44
N ILE A 85 -9.42 -2.72 -6.24
CA ILE A 85 -9.96 -3.78 -7.09
C ILE A 85 -10.64 -4.86 -6.25
N VAL A 86 -9.97 -5.35 -5.20
CA VAL A 86 -10.53 -6.39 -4.33
C VAL A 86 -11.72 -5.86 -3.53
N ALA A 87 -11.66 -4.63 -3.01
CA ALA A 87 -12.76 -4.00 -2.30
C ALA A 87 -14.02 -3.86 -3.18
N ARG A 88 -13.85 -3.46 -4.45
CA ARG A 88 -14.96 -3.43 -5.43
C ARG A 88 -15.54 -4.81 -5.67
N LYS A 89 -14.70 -5.84 -5.76
CA LYS A 89 -15.12 -7.23 -5.95
C LYS A 89 -15.89 -7.77 -4.73
N VAL A 90 -15.45 -7.45 -3.51
CA VAL A 90 -16.17 -7.76 -2.26
C VAL A 90 -17.52 -7.06 -2.22
N TRP A 91 -17.57 -5.76 -2.56
CA TRP A 91 -18.81 -5.00 -2.57
C TRP A 91 -19.85 -5.56 -3.55
N ARG A 92 -19.40 -5.99 -4.74
CA ARG A 92 -20.27 -6.61 -5.76
C ARG A 92 -20.77 -8.00 -5.39
N GLY A 93 -20.20 -8.64 -4.35
CA GLY A 93 -20.55 -10.01 -3.97
C GLY A 93 -19.99 -11.06 -4.95
N ASP A 94 -19.02 -10.71 -5.80
CA ASP A 94 -18.45 -11.63 -6.79
C ASP A 94 -17.76 -12.84 -6.14
N PHE A 95 -17.33 -12.70 -4.88
CA PHE A 95 -16.81 -13.79 -4.05
C PHE A 95 -17.91 -14.77 -3.61
N ASP A 96 -19.10 -14.27 -3.29
CA ASP A 96 -20.24 -15.12 -2.89
C ASP A 96 -20.85 -15.87 -4.09
N ILE A 97 -20.79 -15.27 -5.29
CA ILE A 97 -21.34 -15.82 -6.54
C ILE A 97 -20.32 -16.74 -7.25
N GLY A 98 -19.08 -16.82 -6.75
CA GLY A 98 -18.02 -17.66 -7.33
C GLY A 98 -17.57 -17.22 -8.73
N ARG A 99 -17.81 -15.96 -9.11
CA ARG A 99 -17.46 -15.46 -10.45
C ARG A 99 -15.93 -15.35 -10.59
N PRO A 100 -15.32 -15.94 -11.64
CA PRO A 100 -13.92 -15.68 -11.96
C PRO A 100 -13.76 -14.18 -12.24
N GLY A 101 -12.76 -13.57 -11.61
CA GLY A 101 -12.46 -12.15 -11.81
C GLY A 101 -11.51 -11.97 -12.99
N PHE A 102 -11.48 -10.76 -13.58
CA PHE A 102 -10.59 -10.41 -14.70
C PHE A 102 -9.10 -10.76 -14.44
N PHE A 103 -8.64 -10.68 -13.18
CA PHE A 103 -7.26 -11.04 -12.76
C PHE A 103 -7.16 -12.35 -11.97
N THR A 104 -8.26 -13.05 -11.72
CA THR A 104 -8.25 -14.26 -10.87
C THR A 104 -9.12 -15.34 -11.51
N SER A 105 -8.48 -16.25 -12.25
CA SER A 105 -9.13 -17.41 -12.88
C SER A 105 -9.72 -18.42 -11.88
N ARG A 106 -9.44 -18.31 -10.59
CA ARG A 106 -10.03 -19.17 -9.54
C ARG A 106 -11.31 -18.57 -8.97
N ARG A 107 -12.26 -19.46 -8.61
CA ARG A 107 -13.46 -19.11 -7.83
C ARG A 107 -13.03 -18.29 -6.61
N GLY A 108 -13.45 -17.04 -6.54
CA GLY A 108 -12.98 -16.11 -5.52
C GLY A 108 -13.48 -16.56 -4.15
N ARG A 109 -12.56 -16.98 -3.28
CA ARG A 109 -12.82 -17.16 -1.85
C ARG A 109 -12.25 -15.97 -1.08
N TYR A 110 -12.70 -15.79 0.16
CA TYR A 110 -12.20 -14.73 1.06
C TYR A 110 -10.67 -14.83 1.34
N GLU A 111 -10.03 -15.94 1.00
CA GLU A 111 -8.56 -16.11 0.97
C GLU A 111 -7.85 -15.03 0.16
N ASN A 112 -8.46 -14.52 -0.92
CA ASN A 112 -7.84 -13.44 -1.70
C ASN A 112 -7.71 -12.14 -0.88
N VAL A 113 -8.64 -11.90 0.05
CA VAL A 113 -8.58 -10.73 0.96
C VAL A 113 -7.48 -10.93 1.99
N GLU A 114 -7.29 -12.17 2.48
CA GLU A 114 -6.21 -12.54 3.40
C GLU A 114 -4.83 -12.36 2.75
N ILE A 115 -4.62 -12.91 1.55
CA ILE A 115 -3.36 -12.75 0.80
C ILE A 115 -3.07 -11.27 0.56
N MET A 116 -4.09 -10.48 0.20
CA MET A 116 -3.95 -9.03 0.07
C MET A 116 -3.57 -8.37 1.39
N GLY A 117 -4.14 -8.83 2.50
CA GLY A 117 -3.83 -8.34 3.84
C GLY A 117 -2.37 -8.62 4.21
N LEU A 118 -1.89 -9.83 3.96
CA LEU A 118 -0.48 -10.21 4.17
C LEU A 118 0.47 -9.35 3.33
N TYR A 119 0.15 -9.12 2.06
CA TYR A 119 0.92 -8.21 1.20
C TYR A 119 0.96 -6.79 1.79
N TRP A 120 -0.19 -6.26 2.23
CA TRP A 120 -0.26 -4.92 2.81
C TRP A 120 0.56 -4.79 4.09
N HIS A 121 0.49 -5.81 4.97
CA HIS A 121 1.28 -5.85 6.19
C HIS A 121 2.79 -5.94 5.93
N PHE A 122 3.20 -6.70 4.91
CA PHE A 122 4.60 -6.76 4.49
C PHE A 122 5.11 -5.38 4.05
N VAL A 123 4.36 -4.67 3.22
CA VAL A 123 4.72 -3.32 2.79
C VAL A 123 4.82 -2.38 3.99
N ASP A 124 3.84 -2.37 4.89
CA ASP A 124 3.85 -1.53 6.11
C ASP A 124 5.08 -1.81 6.99
N LEU A 125 5.46 -3.07 7.14
CA LEU A 125 6.65 -3.47 7.92
C LEU A 125 7.95 -2.94 7.29
N VAL A 126 8.09 -3.03 5.96
CA VAL A 126 9.25 -2.47 5.25
C VAL A 126 9.35 -0.95 5.47
N TRP A 127 8.22 -0.25 5.51
CA TRP A 127 8.23 1.19 5.78
C TRP A 127 8.77 1.54 7.16
N VAL A 128 8.41 0.78 8.20
CA VAL A 128 8.91 1.01 9.56
C VAL A 128 10.44 0.95 9.61
N PHE A 129 11.05 0.02 8.86
CA PHE A 129 12.51 -0.03 8.74
C PHE A 129 13.08 1.19 8.01
N ILE A 130 12.51 1.58 6.86
CA ILE A 130 12.94 2.77 6.11
C ILE A 130 12.87 4.02 7.01
N PHE A 131 11.76 4.17 7.74
CA PHE A 131 11.58 5.29 8.66
C PHE A 131 12.66 5.32 9.74
N ALA A 132 12.95 4.19 10.36
CA ALA A 132 13.96 4.09 11.40
C ALA A 132 15.38 4.46 10.92
N PHE A 133 15.77 4.07 9.70
CA PHE A 133 17.12 4.35 9.20
C PHE A 133 17.30 5.77 8.65
N PHE A 134 16.26 6.39 8.08
CA PHE A 134 16.38 7.69 7.40
C PHE A 134 15.84 8.88 8.19
N TYR A 135 14.95 8.67 9.17
CA TYR A 135 14.31 9.76 9.91
C TYR A 135 14.66 9.82 11.40
N LEU A 136 15.12 8.72 12.00
CA LEU A 136 15.45 8.65 13.44
C LEU A 136 16.95 8.77 13.74
N TRP A 137 17.78 8.99 12.73
CA TRP A 137 19.24 9.17 12.83
C TRP A 137 19.68 10.38 12.02
#